data_AF-A0A956ZNC9-F1
#
_entry.id   AF-A0A956ZNC9-F1
#
_cell.length_a   1.000
_cell.length_b   1.000
_cell.length_c   1.000
_cell.angle_alpha   90.00
_cell.angle_beta   90.00
_cell.angle_gamma   90.00
#
_symmetry.space_group_name_H-M   'P 1'
#
loop_
_entity.id
_entity.type
_entity.pdbx_description
1 polymer ?
#
loop_
_entity_poly.entity_id
_entity_poly.type
_entity_poly.pdbx_seq_one_letter_code
_entity_poly.pdbx_strand_id
1 'polypeptide(L)' 'MLASVLPVLMSPNDAGVISMIVFLASSILLGIPVFASRGTAQLLWGGAVGLVLTVELVLLVTFVVLVSNGTISPEFSSL' A
#
# COMPACT_ATOMS: atom_id res chain seq x y z
N MET A 1 6.84 -28.80 1.73
CA MET A 1 5.80 -28.76 0.68
C MET A 1 4.71 -27.75 1.06
N LEU A 2 5.01 -26.44 1.00
CA LEU A 2 4.01 -25.36 1.14
C LEU A 2 4.55 -23.98 0.70
N ALA A 3 5.86 -23.81 0.52
CA ALA A 3 6.46 -22.55 0.08
C ALA A 3 6.60 -22.38 -1.46
N SER A 4 6.34 -23.43 -2.26
CA SER A 4 6.68 -23.47 -3.69
C SER A 4 5.49 -23.22 -4.65
N VAL A 5 4.34 -22.76 -4.14
CA VAL A 5 3.13 -22.46 -4.95
C VAL A 5 2.88 -20.95 -5.07
N LEU A 6 3.76 -20.10 -4.52
CA LEU A 6 3.57 -18.65 -4.55
C LEU A 6 4.00 -17.90 -5.83
N PRO A 7 4.90 -18.39 -6.71
CA PRO A 7 5.44 -17.52 -7.78
C PRO A 7 4.58 -17.46 -9.06
N VAL A 8 3.37 -18.04 -9.09
CA VAL A 8 2.49 -18.09 -10.29
C VAL A 8 1.20 -17.25 -10.16
N LEU A 9 0.93 -16.65 -8.99
CA LEU A 9 -0.36 -15.99 -8.68
C LEU A 9 -0.22 -14.55 -8.17
N MET A 10 0.67 -13.74 -8.77
CA MET A 10 0.56 -12.28 -8.60
C MET A 10 0.06 -11.70 -9.91
N SER A 11 -1.21 -11.94 -10.19
CA SER A 11 -1.89 -11.22 -11.27
C SER A 11 -1.92 -9.72 -10.91
N PRO A 12 -2.06 -8.82 -11.90
CA PRO A 12 -2.23 -7.38 -11.61
C PRO A 12 -3.39 -7.11 -10.66
N ASN A 13 -4.41 -7.98 -10.66
CA ASN A 13 -5.52 -7.94 -9.71
C ASN A 13 -5.06 -8.26 -8.28
N ASP A 14 -4.25 -9.31 -8.09
CA ASP A 14 -3.73 -9.68 -6.76
C ASP A 14 -2.82 -8.58 -6.19
N ALA A 15 -1.98 -7.96 -7.03
CA ALA A 15 -1.18 -6.80 -6.65
C ALA A 15 -2.07 -5.61 -6.23
N GLY A 16 -3.16 -5.37 -6.97
CA GLY A 16 -4.17 -4.37 -6.62
C GLY A 16 -4.83 -4.64 -5.27
N VAL A 17 -5.28 -5.86 -5.02
CA VAL A 17 -5.91 -6.25 -3.74
C VAL A 17 -4.94 -6.10 -2.57
N ILE A 18 -3.69 -6.56 -2.72
CA ILE A 18 -2.67 -6.41 -1.68
C ILE A 18 -2.39 -4.93 -1.40
N SER A 19 -2.27 -4.12 -2.45
CA SER A 19 -2.08 -2.67 -2.30
C SER A 19 -3.23 -2.01 -1.55
N MET A 20 -4.46 -2.46 -1.78
CA MET A 20 -5.64 -1.95 -1.08
C MET A 20 -5.61 -2.28 0.42
N ILE A 21 -5.18 -3.50 0.78
CA ILE A 21 -5.05 -3.93 2.18
C ILE A 21 -3.97 -3.12 2.90
N VAL A 22 -2.82 -2.90 2.25
CA VAL A 22 -1.72 -2.09 2.80
C VAL A 22 -2.20 -0.67 3.04
N PHE A 23 -2.82 -0.04 2.04
CA PHE A 23 -3.34 1.33 2.16
C PHE A 23 -4.39 1.47 3.28
N LEU A 24 -5.26 0.46 3.43
CA LEU A 24 -6.27 0.44 4.50
C LEU A 24 -5.63 0.33 5.88
N ALA A 25 -4.64 -0.54 6.04
CA ALA A 25 -3.91 -0.69 7.29
C ALA A 25 -3.19 0.61 7.68
N SER A 26 -2.49 1.24 6.74
CA SER A 26 -1.83 2.53 6.93
C SER A 26 -2.83 3.62 7.30
N SER A 27 -3.98 3.68 6.62
CA SER A 27 -5.05 4.66 6.90
C SER A 27 -5.58 4.53 8.33
N ILE A 28 -5.79 3.30 8.81
CA ILE A 28 -6.26 3.05 10.17
C ILE A 28 -5.20 3.44 11.20
N LEU A 29 -3.96 2.99 11.02
CA LEU A 29 -2.87 3.24 11.98
C LEU A 29 -2.52 4.72 12.08
N LEU A 30 -2.39 5.40 10.94
CA LEU A 30 -2.08 6.82 10.90
C LEU A 30 -3.28 7.70 11.27
N GLY A 31 -4.51 7.17 11.18
CA GLY A 31 -5.71 7.87 11.62
C GLY A 31 -5.83 8.01 13.15
N ILE A 32 -5.24 7.09 13.93
CA ILE A 32 -5.31 7.09 15.41
C ILE A 32 -4.97 8.46 16.03
N PRO A 33 -3.82 9.11 15.74
CA PRO A 33 -3.48 10.41 16.33
C PRO A 33 -4.44 11.54 15.92
N VAL A 34 -5.06 11.47 14.75
CA VAL A 34 -6.07 12.44 14.31
C VAL A 34 -7.30 12.36 15.22
N PHE A 35 -7.76 11.15 15.53
CA PHE A 35 -8.91 10.95 16.41
C PHE A 35 -8.59 11.10 17.91
N ALA A 36 -7.33 10.90 18.30
CA ALA A 36 -6.89 11.04 19.68
C ALA A 36 -6.58 12.49 20.10
N SER A 37 -6.36 13.41 19.15
CA SER A 37 -6.02 14.81 19.41
C SER A 37 -7.21 15.76 19.25
N ARG A 38 -7.06 17.02 19.69
CA ARG A 38 -8.11 18.07 19.60
C ARG A 38 -7.54 19.40 19.12
N GLY A 39 -8.39 20.23 18.52
CA GLY A 39 -8.04 21.60 18.13
C GLY A 39 -6.98 21.67 17.03
N THR A 40 -6.03 22.59 17.13
CA THR A 40 -4.99 22.81 16.11
C THR A 40 -4.11 21.58 15.88
N ALA A 41 -3.85 20.78 16.92
CA ALA A 41 -3.07 19.55 16.77
C ALA A 41 -3.77 18.52 15.88
N GLN A 42 -5.10 18.44 15.95
CA GLN A 42 -5.91 17.55 15.10
C GLN A 42 -5.84 17.98 13.63
N LEU A 43 -5.85 19.29 13.34
CA LEU A 43 -5.67 19.81 11.99
C LEU A 43 -4.29 19.49 11.43
N LEU A 44 -3.23 19.65 12.23
CA LEU A 44 -1.86 19.31 11.83
C LEU A 44 -1.71 17.81 11.57
N TRP A 45 -2.24 16.96 12.44
CA TRP A 45 -2.25 15.51 12.22
C TRP A 45 -3.06 15.13 10.99
N GLY A 46 -4.24 15.71 10.78
CA GLY A 46 -5.05 15.44 9.58
C GLY A 46 -4.31 15.79 8.29
N GLY A 47 -3.64 16.94 8.25
CA GLY A 47 -2.82 17.35 7.11
C GLY A 47 -1.60 16.44 6.88
N ALA A 48 -0.86 16.12 7.94
CA ALA A 48 0.33 15.26 7.85
C ALA A 48 -0.03 13.84 7.42
N VAL A 49 -1.07 13.26 8.01
CA VAL A 49 -1.56 11.91 7.67
C VAL A 49 -2.10 11.89 6.25
N GLY A 50 -2.88 12.90 5.85
CA GLY A 50 -3.37 13.01 4.47
C GLY A 50 -2.25 13.07 3.43
N LEU A 51 -1.16 13.79 3.73
CA LEU A 51 0.00 13.87 2.84
C LEU A 51 0.73 12.52 2.74
N VAL A 52 0.98 11.85 3.87
CA VAL A 52 1.62 10.53 3.89
C VAL A 52 0.80 9.51 3.10
N LEU A 53 -0.52 9.45 3.33
CA LEU A 53 -1.42 8.54 2.61
C LEU A 53 -1.49 8.88 1.11
N THR A 54 -1.44 10.16 0.74
CA THR A 54 -1.41 10.54 -0.68
C THR A 54 -0.15 10.04 -1.37
N VAL A 55 1.01 10.18 -0.73
CA VAL A 55 2.29 9.66 -1.27
C VAL A 55 2.24 8.15 -1.39
N GLU A 56 1.76 7.45 -0.36
CA GLU A 56 1.60 6.00 -0.38
C GLU A 56 0.67 5.53 -1.51
N LEU A 57 -0.46 6.21 -1.72
CA LEU A 57 -1.40 5.90 -2.79
C LEU A 57 -0.75 6.04 -4.18
N VAL A 58 0.02 7.10 -4.41
CA VAL A 58 0.75 7.28 -5.67
C VAL A 58 1.77 6.14 -5.89
N LEU A 59 2.50 5.75 -4.84
CA LEU A 59 3.47 4.65 -4.93
C LEU A 59 2.80 3.31 -5.23
N LEU A 60 1.69 3.00 -4.56
CA LEU A 60 0.94 1.76 -4.73
C LEU A 60 0.29 1.67 -6.12
N VAL A 61 -0.30 2.77 -6.60
CA VAL A 61 -0.85 2.85 -7.98
C VAL A 61 0.28 2.66 -9.00
N THR A 62 1.41 3.33 -8.80
CA THR A 62 2.58 3.19 -9.70
C THR A 62 3.08 1.75 -9.72
N PHE A 63 3.16 1.09 -8.55
CA PHE A 63 3.52 -0.31 -8.44
C PHE A 63 2.57 -1.22 -9.24
N VAL A 64 1.25 -1.08 -9.07
CA VAL A 64 0.26 -1.89 -9.80
C VAL A 64 0.35 -1.67 -11.31
N VAL A 65 0.54 -0.42 -11.76
CA VAL A 65 0.72 -0.10 -13.18
C VAL A 65 1.98 -0.75 -13.74
N LEU A 66 3.09 -0.70 -13.02
CA LEU A 66 4.34 -1.29 -13.47
C LEU A 66 4.29 -2.83 -13.48
N VAL A 67 3.57 -3.46 -12.54
CA VAL A 67 3.29 -4.92 -12.54
C VAL A 67 2.38 -5.26 -13.74
N SER A 68 1.36 -4.46 -14.00
CA SER A 68 0.46 -4.63 -15.15
C SER A 68 1.19 -4.51 -16.48
N ASN A 69 2.19 -3.63 -16.57
CA ASN A 69 3.02 -3.44 -17.76
C ASN A 69 4.13 -4.50 -17.90
N GLY A 70 4.27 -5.42 -16.95
CA GLY A 70 5.33 -6.43 -16.94
C GLY A 70 6.75 -5.85 -16.77
N THR A 71 6.87 -4.59 -16.35
CA THR A 71 8.17 -3.90 -16.16
C THR A 71 8.83 -4.32 -14.85
N ILE A 72 8.03 -4.68 -13.85
CA ILE A 72 8.47 -5.33 -12.61
C ILE A 72 7.67 -6.60 -12.44
N SER A 73 8.37 -7.71 -12.28
CA SER A 73 7.83 -8.95 -11.76
C SER A 73 8.41 -9.15 -10.35
N PRO A 74 7.69 -9.76 -9.40
CA PRO A 74 8.32 -10.24 -8.19
C PRO A 74 9.35 -11.29 -8.60
N GLU A 75 10.62 -10.88 -8.72
CA GLU A 75 11.73 -11.73 -9.12
C GLU A 75 12.00 -12.79 -8.04
N PHE A 76 11.24 -13.88 -8.09
CA PHE A 76 11.65 -15.18 -7.54
C PHE A 76 12.26 -16.07 -8.65
N SER A 77 12.54 -15.49 -9.83
CA SER A 77 12.98 -16.18 -11.06
C SER A 77 14.41 -16.77 -11.02
N SER A 78 15.05 -16.90 -9.85
CA SER A 78 16.42 -17.45 -9.75
C SER A 78 16.66 -18.44 -8.60
N LEU A 79 15.59 -19.02 -8.01
CA LEU A 79 15.72 -20.16 -7.09
C LEU A 79 14.93 -21.38 -7.57
#